data_AF-A0A3C1ZYL5-F1
#
_entry.id   AF-A0A3C1ZYL5-F1
#
_cell.length_a   1.000
_cell.length_b   1.000
_cell.length_c   1.000
_cell.angle_alpha   90.00
_cell.angle_beta   90.00
_cell.angle_gamma   90.00
#
_symmetry.space_group_name_H-M   'P 1'
#
loop_
_entity.id
_entity.type
_entity.pdbx_description
1 polymer ?
#
loop_
_entity_poly.entity_id
_entity_poly.type
_entity_poly.pdbx_seq_one_letter_code
_entity_poly.pdbx_strand_id
1 'polypeptide(L)'
;KPQNIMVTQTGAKPYIKVLDFGIAAFTQEFRTADNRTLTFTKDVVGTPTYSAPEQLRGESPTPKSDLYAWGLILLECLIGVPVM
;
A
#
# COMPACT_ATOMS: atom_id res chain seq x y z
N LYS A 1 0.69 -4.00 -1.35
CA LYS A 1 1.84 -4.84 -1.75
C LYS A 1 1.68 -6.27 -1.19
N PRO A 2 2.06 -7.33 -1.92
CA PRO A 2 1.88 -8.72 -1.52
C PRO A 2 2.52 -9.08 -0.19
N GLN A 3 3.71 -8.53 0.11
CA GLN A 3 4.42 -8.74 1.38
C GLN A 3 3.65 -8.32 2.64
N ASN A 4 2.58 -7.53 2.50
CA ASN A 4 1.71 -7.12 3.61
C ASN A 4 0.49 -8.05 3.78
N ILE A 5 0.37 -9.12 2.99
CA ILE A 5 -0.74 -10.09 3.07
C ILE A 5 -0.17 -11.42 3.54
N MET A 6 -0.43 -11.78 4.80
CA MET A 6 -0.02 -13.05 5.36
C MET A 6 -1.16 -14.06 5.34
N VAL A 7 -0.89 -15.24 4.78
CA VAL A 7 -1.77 -16.40 4.91
C VAL A 7 -1.30 -17.22 6.11
N THR A 8 -2.16 -17.36 7.10
CA THR A 8 -1.91 -18.14 8.32
C THR A 8 -2.89 -19.32 8.38
N GLN A 9 -2.45 -20.43 8.97
CA GLN A 9 -3.32 -21.60 9.20
C GLN A 9 -3.64 -21.70 10.69
N THR A 10 -4.92 -21.72 11.02
CA THR A 10 -5.39 -22.01 12.38
C THR A 10 -6.38 -23.17 12.28
N GLY A 11 -5.93 -24.36 12.67
CA GLY A 11 -6.68 -25.60 12.44
C GLY A 11 -6.88 -25.88 10.95
N ALA A 12 -8.08 -26.27 10.55
CA ALA A 12 -8.39 -26.64 9.16
C ALA A 12 -8.69 -25.45 8.23
N LYS A 13 -8.73 -24.20 8.73
CA LYS A 13 -9.12 -23.02 7.94
C LYS A 13 -7.95 -22.05 7.76
N PRO A 14 -7.73 -21.53 6.53
CA PRO A 14 -6.80 -20.44 6.32
C PRO A 14 -7.41 -19.11 6.81
N TYR A 15 -6.54 -18.24 7.32
CA TYR A 15 -6.85 -16.88 7.75
C TYR A 15 -5.88 -15.91 7.09
N ILE A 16 -6.41 -14.81 6.56
CA ILE A 16 -5.61 -13.75 5.94
C ILE A 16 -5.41 -12.63 6.97
N LYS A 17 -4.17 -12.21 7.15
CA LYS A 17 -3.81 -11.05 7.97
C LYS A 17 -3.20 -9.98 7.09
N VAL A 18 -3.70 -8.76 7.20
CA VAL A 18 -3.09 -7.59 6.57
C VAL A 18 -2.13 -6.96 7.57
N LEU A 19 -0.89 -6.76 7.15
CA LEU A 19 0.17 -6.15 7.92
C LEU A 19 0.43 -4.71 7.47
N ASP A 20 1.16 -3.97 8.31
CA ASP A 20 1.76 -2.68 7.95
C ASP A 20 0.72 -1.66 7.47
N PHE A 21 -0.11 -1.24 8.44
CA PHE A 21 -1.05 -0.12 8.34
C PHE A 21 -0.34 1.25 8.38
N GLY A 22 1.00 1.29 8.39
CA GLY A 22 1.80 2.48 8.71
C GLY A 22 1.63 3.66 7.76
N ILE A 23 1.11 3.44 6.55
CA ILE A 23 0.84 4.50 5.57
C ILE A 23 -0.62 5.01 5.64
N ALA A 24 -1.50 4.31 6.35
CA ALA A 24 -2.89 4.74 6.55
C ALA A 24 -2.99 6.01 7.43
N ALA A 25 -1.94 6.33 8.19
CA ALA A 25 -1.94 7.40 9.19
C ALA A 25 -1.56 8.81 8.67
N PHE A 26 -1.21 8.96 7.39
CA PHE A 26 -0.93 10.30 6.82
C PHE A 26 -2.20 11.02 6.32
N THR A 27 -3.37 10.63 6.81
CA THR A 27 -4.61 11.38 6.64
C THR A 27 -4.59 12.65 7.50
N GLN A 28 -4.22 13.76 6.86
CA GLN A 28 -4.49 15.18 7.15
C GLN A 28 -4.21 15.78 8.55
N GLU A 29 -4.30 15.07 9.67
CA GLU A 29 -4.25 15.66 11.02
C GLU A 29 -2.82 15.87 11.56
N PHE A 30 -1.81 15.19 11.02
CA PHE A 30 -0.39 15.38 11.39
C PHE A 30 0.35 16.39 10.51
N ARG A 31 -0.35 17.25 9.76
CA ARG A 31 0.24 18.33 8.95
C ARG A 31 0.39 19.65 9.72
N THR A 32 0.44 19.61 11.05
CA THR A 32 0.68 20.80 11.88
C THR A 32 2.16 21.17 11.87
N ALA A 33 2.46 22.17 11.04
CA ALA A 33 3.52 23.17 11.11
C ALA A 33 5.01 22.79 11.04
N ASP A 34 5.51 21.64 11.48
CA ASP A 34 6.99 21.46 11.61
C ASP A 34 7.64 20.36 10.75
N ASN A 35 6.86 19.57 10.01
CA ASN A 35 7.38 18.42 9.25
C ASN A 35 7.30 18.55 7.73
N ARG A 36 7.12 19.77 7.21
CA ARG A 36 6.98 20.01 5.75
C ARG A 36 8.25 19.67 4.96
N THR A 37 9.39 19.48 5.63
CA THR A 37 10.71 19.26 4.99
C THR A 37 11.25 17.84 5.14
N LEU A 38 10.60 16.95 5.91
CA LEU A 38 11.19 15.65 6.27
C LEU A 38 10.60 14.41 5.57
N THR A 39 9.45 14.54 4.88
CA THR A 39 8.70 13.35 4.41
C THR A 39 8.30 13.38 2.93
N PHE A 40 9.10 14.03 2.08
CA PHE A 40 9.05 13.75 0.62
C PHE A 40 10.22 12.91 0.14
N THR A 41 11.27 12.73 0.95
CA THR A 41 12.55 12.20 0.46
C THR A 41 13.03 10.95 1.20
N LYS A 42 12.33 10.45 2.22
CA LYS A 42 12.89 9.42 3.10
C LYS A 42 12.42 7.98 2.94
N ASP A 43 11.46 7.65 2.07
CA ASP A 43 11.12 6.25 1.78
C ASP A 43 10.60 6.00 0.35
N VAL A 44 11.12 6.71 -0.66
CA VAL A 44 11.11 6.19 -2.04
C VAL A 44 12.38 5.36 -2.26
N VAL A 45 12.71 4.48 -1.32
CA VAL A 45 13.69 3.41 -1.53
C VAL A 45 12.91 2.19 -2.00
N GLY A 46 12.43 2.29 -3.24
CA GLY A 46 11.63 1.27 -3.91
C GLY A 46 10.77 1.90 -5.01
N THR A 47 10.69 1.22 -6.16
CA THR A 47 9.69 1.54 -7.19
C THR A 47 8.30 1.43 -6.57
N PRO A 48 7.40 2.42 -6.70
CA PRO A 48 6.05 2.38 -6.12
C PRO A 48 5.13 1.42 -6.90
N THR A 49 5.49 0.14 -6.96
CA THR A 49 4.94 -0.92 -7.83
C THR A 49 3.42 -1.11 -7.68
N TYR A 50 2.85 -0.77 -6.52
CA TYR A 50 1.41 -0.92 -6.24
C TYR A 50 0.69 0.40 -5.95
N SER A 51 1.31 1.55 -6.24
CA SER A 51 0.69 2.86 -6.01
C SER A 51 -0.31 3.19 -7.10
N ALA A 52 -1.46 3.72 -6.68
CA ALA A 52 -2.48 4.20 -7.60
C ALA A 52 -2.01 5.45 -8.39
N PRO A 53 -2.53 5.70 -9.60
CA PRO A 53 -2.11 6.83 -10.42
C PRO A 53 -2.23 8.18 -9.70
N GLU A 54 -3.26 8.36 -8.89
CA GLU A 54 -3.47 9.55 -8.05
C GLU A 54 -2.36 9.72 -7.00
N GLN A 55 -1.88 8.63 -6.40
CA GLN A 55 -0.78 8.66 -5.44
C GLN A 55 0.55 9.02 -6.13
N LEU A 56 0.77 8.53 -7.36
CA LEU A 56 1.94 8.90 -8.17
C LEU A 56 1.92 10.38 -8.58
N ARG A 57 0.74 10.99 -8.67
CA ARG A 57 0.56 12.44 -8.89
C ARG A 57 0.65 13.26 -7.59
N GLY A 58 0.85 12.62 -6.44
CA GLY A 58 0.91 13.28 -5.13
C GLY A 58 -0.46 13.68 -4.58
N GLU A 59 -1.55 13.18 -5.16
CA GLU A 59 -2.90 13.36 -4.61
C GLU A 59 -3.09 12.49 -3.36
N SER A 60 -4.07 12.86 -2.53
CA SER A 60 -4.40 12.09 -1.33
C SER A 60 -4.96 10.70 -1.71
N PRO A 61 -4.49 9.62 -1.07
CA PRO A 61 -5.09 8.29 -1.24
C PRO A 61 -6.58 8.30 -0.87
N THR A 62 -7.36 7.53 -1.60
CA THR A 62 -8.79 7.30 -1.34
C THR A 62 -9.06 5.80 -1.27
N PRO A 63 -10.27 5.36 -0.87
CA PRO A 63 -10.63 3.93 -0.98
C PRO A 63 -10.46 3.35 -2.40
N LYS A 64 -10.52 4.19 -3.44
CA LYS A 64 -10.27 3.76 -4.82
C LYS A 64 -8.79 3.42 -5.05
N SER A 65 -7.88 4.09 -4.36
CA SER A 65 -6.45 3.82 -4.42
C SER A 65 -6.11 2.44 -3.84
N ASP A 66 -6.78 2.06 -2.75
CA ASP A 66 -6.66 0.71 -2.17
C ASP A 66 -7.20 -0.37 -3.12
N LEU A 67 -8.33 -0.11 -3.78
CA LEU A 67 -8.88 -1.03 -4.79
C LEU A 67 -7.95 -1.18 -6.00
N TYR A 68 -7.30 -0.11 -6.44
CA TYR A 68 -6.29 -0.18 -7.50
C TYR A 68 -5.12 -1.09 -7.09
N ALA A 69 -4.55 -0.86 -5.92
CA ALA A 69 -3.46 -1.68 -5.39
C ALA A 69 -3.89 -3.15 -5.23
N TRP A 70 -5.12 -3.39 -4.80
CA TRP A 70 -5.67 -4.75 -4.70
C TRP A 70 -5.83 -5.39 -6.09
N GLY A 71 -6.34 -4.65 -7.08
CA GLY A 71 -6.44 -5.13 -8.46
C GLY A 71 -5.10 -5.60 -9.04
N LEU A 72 -4.01 -4.88 -8.75
CA LEU A 72 -2.67 -5.27 -9.19
C LEU A 72 -2.18 -6.57 -8.55
N ILE A 73 -2.38 -6.76 -7.23
CA ILE A 73 -1.98 -8.00 -6.55
C ILE A 73 -2.83 -9.18 -7.05
N LEU A 74 -4.14 -8.98 -7.25
CA LEU A 74 -5.00 -10.02 -7.82
C LEU A 74 -4.52 -10.43 -9.21
N LEU A 75 -4.19 -9.44 -10.05
CA LEU A 75 -3.65 -9.70 -11.38
C LEU A 75 -2.34 -10.49 -11.31
N GLU A 76 -1.40 -10.08 -10.44
CA GLU A 76 -0.15 -10.81 -10.19
C GLU A 76 -0.39 -12.26 -9.77
N CYS A 77 -1.37 -12.52 -8.90
CA CYS A 77 -1.75 -13.88 -8.53
C CYS A 77 -2.33 -14.68 -9.70
N LEU A 78 -3.06 -14.04 -10.61
CA LEU A 78 -3.65 -14.69 -11.79
C LEU A 78 -2.61 -15.00 -12.87
N ILE A 79 -1.65 -14.11 -13.09
CA ILE A 79 -0.64 -14.25 -14.15
C ILE A 79 0.65 -14.95 -13.67
N GLY A 80 0.87 -15.05 -12.36
CA GLY A 80 2.03 -15.69 -11.76
C GLY A 80 3.34 -14.91 -11.85
N VAL A 81 3.29 -13.64 -12.29
CA VAL A 81 4.45 -12.75 -12.42
C VAL A 81 4.08 -11.33 -11.93
N PRO A 82 5.04 -10.56 -11.39
CA PRO A 82 4.81 -9.17 -10.99
C PRO A 82 4.29 -8.33 -12.15
N VAL A 83 3.29 -7.46 -11.87
CA VAL A 83 2.65 -6.61 -12.89
C VAL A 83 3.52 -5.39 -13.25
N MET A 84 4.43 -4.98 -12.37
CA MET A 84 5.31 -3.81 -12.54
C MET A 84 6.70 -4.07 -11.96
#